data_AF-A0A4Q4VVR9-F1
#
_entry.id   AF-A0A4Q4VVR9-F1
#
_cell.length_a   1.000
_cell.length_b   1.000
_cell.length_c   1.000
_cell.angle_alpha   90.00
_cell.angle_beta   90.00
_cell.angle_gamma   90.00
#
_symmetry.space_group_name_H-M   'P 1'
#
loop_
_entity.id
_entity.type
_entity.pdbx_description
1 polymer ?
#
loop_
_entity_poly.entity_id
_entity_poly.type
_entity_poly.pdbx_seq_one_letter_code
_entity_poly.pdbx_strand_id
1 'polypeptide(L)'
;MSPFDAEIRRRLWATIVELLLQSSLDSGSPLLLSSEDFNCKPPANLNDSQLVSGSTIDPVPKADDTFTDTSLQITLRRPAVSAFQRLLCDMVLQLYFLVLHLPYMHPAMAKPLLHFSRDVCLETALGISYTALMPSLMNDDPVLVALHAAAKTEPACEEYVRLMICGSGPFRYIHIQSHNVIAAGLLALVHNELPGPFDPATMSQVAVPFGAGRELRKLELHAMLRAAAKWAELRLAAGETNVKDYVTISVPLASIEAVMEGVAADSARQTKGLEAFRHAASILRNTASYEASSCEDTRGTDPTHEDVDGIGSFRFDELDDIAWEHFDQIVLPPW
;
A
#
# COMPACT_ATOMS: atom_id res chain seq x y z
N MET A 1 -22.45 -1.90 42.49
CA MET A 1 -21.67 -3.07 42.04
C MET A 1 -20.39 -3.07 42.82
N SER A 2 -19.98 -4.19 43.43
CA SER A 2 -18.73 -4.21 44.22
C SER A 2 -17.51 -4.05 43.29
N PRO A 3 -16.36 -3.57 43.81
CA PRO A 3 -15.11 -3.51 43.05
C PRO A 3 -14.73 -4.87 42.44
N PHE A 4 -14.98 -5.95 43.17
CA PHE A 4 -14.80 -7.32 42.73
C PHE A 4 -15.70 -7.64 41.51
N ASP A 5 -17.01 -7.43 41.62
CA ASP A 5 -17.95 -7.72 40.54
C ASP A 5 -17.66 -6.88 39.29
N ALA A 6 -17.22 -5.64 39.50
CA ALA A 6 -16.83 -4.72 38.43
C ALA A 6 -15.63 -5.26 37.65
N GLU A 7 -14.56 -5.69 38.34
CA GLU A 7 -13.36 -6.21 37.70
C GLU A 7 -13.61 -7.56 37.02
N ILE A 8 -14.32 -8.48 37.67
CA ILE A 8 -14.69 -9.76 37.07
C ILE A 8 -15.47 -9.55 35.78
N ARG A 9 -16.43 -8.61 35.76
CA ARG A 9 -17.16 -8.25 34.55
C ARG A 9 -16.25 -7.70 33.44
N ARG A 10 -15.25 -6.86 33.77
CA ARG A 10 -14.28 -6.32 32.79
C ARG A 10 -13.43 -7.42 32.15
N ARG A 11 -12.96 -8.37 32.96
CA ARG A 11 -12.17 -9.52 32.52
C ARG A 11 -12.99 -10.49 31.66
N LEU A 12 -14.20 -10.84 32.10
CA LEU A 12 -15.10 -11.70 31.32
C LEU A 12 -15.41 -11.11 29.94
N TRP A 13 -15.74 -9.82 29.86
CA TRP A 13 -15.98 -9.17 28.58
C TRP A 13 -14.73 -9.14 27.69
N ALA A 14 -13.54 -8.92 28.25
CA ALA A 14 -12.29 -8.97 27.49
C ALA A 14 -12.09 -10.37 26.88
N THR A 15 -12.27 -11.44 27.65
CA THR A 15 -12.16 -12.83 27.18
C THR A 15 -13.23 -13.18 26.15
N ILE A 16 -14.48 -12.72 26.32
CA ILE A 16 -15.55 -12.97 25.33
C ILE A 16 -15.21 -12.34 23.98
N VAL A 17 -14.73 -11.09 23.98
CA VAL A 17 -14.30 -10.41 22.74
C VAL A 17 -13.13 -11.13 22.09
N GLU A 18 -12.13 -11.56 22.87
CA GLU A 18 -10.98 -12.34 22.39
C GLU A 18 -11.41 -13.65 21.70
N LEU A 19 -12.27 -14.43 22.36
CA LEU A 19 -12.77 -15.70 21.82
C LEU A 19 -13.60 -15.50 20.53
N LEU A 20 -14.41 -14.44 20.49
CA LEU A 20 -15.23 -14.12 19.30
C LEU A 20 -14.37 -13.63 18.14
N LEU A 21 -13.33 -12.83 18.40
CA LEU A 21 -12.36 -12.42 17.40
C LEU A 21 -11.62 -13.63 16.83
N GLN A 22 -11.10 -14.51 17.70
CA GLN A 22 -10.41 -15.73 17.26
C GLN A 22 -11.33 -16.62 16.43
N SER A 23 -12.57 -16.86 16.88
CA SER A 23 -13.55 -17.67 16.13
C SER A 23 -13.92 -17.03 14.79
N SER A 24 -14.01 -15.70 14.72
CA SER A 24 -14.27 -14.95 13.48
C SER A 24 -13.12 -15.11 12.49
N LEU A 25 -11.87 -15.02 12.97
CA LEU A 25 -10.66 -15.23 12.15
C LEU A 25 -10.56 -16.67 11.64
N ASP A 26 -10.76 -17.67 12.50
CA ASP A 26 -10.67 -19.09 12.15
C ASP A 26 -11.76 -19.52 11.15
N SER A 27 -12.93 -18.87 11.20
CA SER A 27 -14.08 -19.18 10.32
C SER A 27 -14.19 -18.27 9.10
N GLY A 28 -13.40 -17.20 9.01
CA GLY A 28 -13.54 -16.15 7.99
C GLY A 28 -14.88 -15.41 8.03
N SER A 29 -15.61 -15.46 9.15
CA SER A 29 -16.92 -14.80 9.34
C SER A 29 -16.74 -13.38 9.88
N PRO A 30 -17.59 -12.40 9.53
CA PRO A 30 -17.60 -11.08 10.16
C PRO A 30 -17.82 -11.16 11.67
N LEU A 31 -17.10 -10.34 12.43
CA LEU A 31 -17.28 -10.20 13.88
C LEU A 31 -18.60 -9.46 14.15
N LEU A 32 -19.58 -10.14 14.76
CA LEU A 32 -20.89 -9.57 15.10
C LEU A 32 -20.89 -8.76 16.41
N LEU A 33 -19.79 -8.06 16.69
CA LEU A 33 -19.66 -7.19 17.86
C LEU A 33 -19.32 -5.77 17.41
N SER A 34 -20.21 -4.84 17.74
CA SER A 34 -19.99 -3.40 17.67
C SER A 34 -19.30 -2.92 18.95
N SER A 35 -18.54 -1.83 18.84
CA SER A 35 -18.03 -1.09 20.01
C SER A 35 -19.13 -0.53 20.90
N GLU A 36 -20.38 -0.49 20.41
CA GLU A 36 -21.56 -0.06 21.17
C GLU A 36 -22.18 -1.20 22.00
N ASP A 37 -21.85 -2.46 21.72
CA ASP A 37 -22.47 -3.64 22.36
C ASP A 37 -21.96 -3.89 23.79
N PHE A 38 -20.85 -3.25 24.17
CA PHE A 38 -20.29 -3.37 25.51
C PHE A 38 -19.80 -2.02 26.05
N ASN A 39 -20.14 -1.72 27.31
CA ASN A 39 -19.77 -0.47 27.99
C ASN A 39 -18.71 -0.66 29.10
N CYS A 40 -18.03 -1.81 29.12
CA CYS A 40 -17.09 -2.17 30.17
C CYS A 40 -15.68 -1.61 29.89
N LYS A 41 -15.06 -0.96 30.88
CA LYS A 41 -13.65 -0.51 30.84
C LYS A 41 -12.67 -1.69 30.63
N PRO A 42 -11.43 -1.45 30.16
CA PRO A 42 -10.39 -2.48 30.12
C PRO A 42 -10.11 -3.10 31.49
N PRO A 43 -9.70 -4.38 31.57
CA PRO A 43 -9.26 -4.99 32.81
C PRO A 43 -8.14 -4.17 33.46
N ALA A 44 -8.13 -4.12 34.79
CA ALA A 44 -7.08 -3.42 35.53
C ALA A 44 -5.90 -4.36 35.77
N ASN A 45 -4.67 -3.81 35.83
CA ASN A 45 -3.45 -4.60 36.07
C ASN A 45 -3.38 -5.10 37.51
N LEU A 46 -4.07 -6.20 37.80
CA LEU A 46 -4.31 -6.75 39.14
C LEU A 46 -4.01 -8.25 39.16
N ASN A 47 -3.49 -8.73 40.29
CA ASN A 47 -3.43 -10.16 40.58
C ASN A 47 -4.74 -10.63 41.17
N ASP A 48 -5.05 -11.91 41.01
CA ASP A 48 -6.27 -12.52 41.55
C ASP A 48 -6.31 -12.45 43.07
N SER A 49 -5.13 -12.51 43.71
CA SER A 49 -4.98 -12.33 45.16
C SER A 49 -5.42 -10.94 45.66
N GLN A 50 -5.47 -9.93 44.78
CA GLN A 50 -5.94 -8.58 45.10
C GLN A 50 -7.47 -8.47 44.99
N LEU A 51 -8.14 -9.46 44.41
CA LEU A 51 -9.59 -9.49 44.22
C LEU A 51 -10.29 -10.22 45.36
N VAL A 52 -10.73 -9.46 46.37
CA VAL A 52 -11.45 -10.01 47.52
C VAL A 52 -12.95 -9.75 47.38
N SER A 53 -13.73 -10.84 47.34
CA SER A 53 -15.19 -10.76 47.27
C SER A 53 -15.77 -10.10 48.52
N GLY A 54 -16.69 -9.15 48.34
CA GLY A 54 -17.31 -8.38 49.42
C GLY A 54 -16.47 -7.20 49.97
N SER A 55 -15.25 -6.99 49.46
CA SER A 55 -14.47 -5.78 49.79
C SER A 55 -15.15 -4.53 49.24
N THR A 56 -15.18 -3.47 50.04
CA THR A 56 -15.60 -2.12 49.60
C THR A 56 -14.41 -1.26 49.16
N ILE A 57 -13.18 -1.76 49.33
CA ILE A 57 -11.95 -1.08 48.97
C ILE A 57 -11.59 -1.45 47.53
N ASP A 58 -11.41 -0.45 46.69
CA ASP A 58 -10.93 -0.64 45.32
C ASP A 58 -9.48 -1.17 45.33
N PRO A 59 -9.19 -2.28 44.63
CA PRO A 59 -7.83 -2.80 44.54
C PRO A 59 -6.98 -1.85 43.70
N VAL A 60 -5.76 -1.57 44.17
CA VAL A 60 -4.83 -0.67 43.50
C VAL A 60 -4.15 -1.41 42.33
N PRO A 61 -4.30 -0.94 41.07
CA PRO A 61 -3.60 -1.51 39.94
C PRO A 61 -2.08 -1.39 40.11
N LYS A 62 -1.35 -2.42 39.71
CA LYS A 62 0.11 -2.37 39.60
C LYS A 62 0.51 -1.53 38.38
N ALA A 63 1.75 -1.04 38.39
CA ALA A 63 2.32 -0.29 37.27
C ALA A 63 2.33 -1.13 35.98
N ASP A 64 2.25 -0.47 34.82
CA ASP A 64 2.13 -1.13 33.50
C ASP A 64 3.34 -2.00 33.12
N ASP A 65 4.49 -1.78 33.76
CA ASP A 65 5.73 -2.56 33.61
C ASP A 65 5.74 -3.86 34.43
N THR A 66 4.78 -4.03 35.33
CA THR A 66 4.73 -5.15 36.27
C THR A 66 3.72 -6.19 35.80
N PHE A 67 4.20 -7.41 35.57
CA PHE A 67 3.35 -8.53 35.18
C PHE A 67 2.41 -8.97 36.32
N THR A 68 1.16 -9.25 35.98
CA THR A 68 0.09 -9.74 36.85
C THR A 68 -0.72 -10.83 36.16
N ASP A 69 -1.59 -11.50 36.91
CA ASP A 69 -2.52 -12.51 36.38
C ASP A 69 -3.43 -11.98 35.25
N THR A 70 -3.61 -10.65 35.15
CA THR A 70 -4.42 -10.01 34.09
C THR A 70 -3.58 -9.46 32.95
N SER A 71 -2.24 -9.54 33.01
CA SER A 71 -1.37 -8.92 32.00
C SER A 71 -1.60 -9.47 30.59
N LEU A 72 -1.94 -10.76 30.45
CA LEU A 72 -2.27 -11.34 29.15
C LEU A 72 -3.54 -10.70 28.57
N GLN A 73 -4.63 -10.65 29.34
CA GLN A 73 -5.91 -10.05 28.91
C GLN A 73 -5.77 -8.56 28.61
N ILE A 74 -4.91 -7.85 29.37
CA ILE A 74 -4.60 -6.43 29.11
C ILE A 74 -3.82 -6.28 27.82
N THR A 75 -2.84 -7.15 27.58
CA THR A 75 -2.00 -7.10 26.37
C THR A 75 -2.83 -7.41 25.12
N LEU A 76 -3.68 -8.44 25.17
CA LEU A 76 -4.54 -8.84 24.07
C LEU A 76 -5.65 -7.81 23.79
N ARG A 77 -6.07 -7.04 24.80
CA ARG A 77 -7.07 -5.98 24.66
C ARG A 77 -6.47 -4.60 24.33
N ARG A 78 -5.18 -4.37 24.57
CA ARG A 78 -4.49 -3.17 24.08
C ARG A 78 -4.53 -3.19 22.54
N PRO A 79 -4.63 -2.04 21.86
CA PRO A 79 -4.57 -2.00 20.41
C PRO A 79 -3.14 -2.38 20.00
N ALA A 80 -2.89 -3.67 19.80
CA ALA A 80 -1.55 -4.24 19.69
C ALA A 80 -1.09 -4.44 18.24
N VAL A 81 -1.80 -3.88 17.26
CA VAL A 81 -1.33 -3.82 15.88
C VAL A 81 -1.02 -2.37 15.54
N SER A 82 0.27 -2.05 15.48
CA SER A 82 0.75 -0.75 15.03
C SER A 82 0.29 -0.47 13.59
N ALA A 83 0.20 0.81 13.21
CA ALA A 83 -0.08 1.18 11.82
C ALA A 83 0.91 0.51 10.86
N PHE A 84 2.20 0.43 11.22
CA PHE A 84 3.22 -0.27 10.47
C PHE A 84 2.88 -1.76 10.23
N GLN A 85 2.50 -2.50 11.27
CA GLN A 85 2.14 -3.91 11.14
C GLN A 85 0.89 -4.12 10.29
N ARG A 86 -0.12 -3.24 10.44
CA ARG A 86 -1.33 -3.29 9.58
C ARG A 86 -0.97 -3.09 8.11
N LEU A 87 -0.20 -2.04 7.81
CA LEU A 87 0.20 -1.71 6.44
C LEU A 87 1.09 -2.79 5.82
N LEU A 88 1.98 -3.39 6.62
CA LEU A 88 2.80 -4.52 6.16
C LEU A 88 1.94 -5.75 5.82
N CYS A 89 0.95 -6.08 6.65
CA CYS A 89 0.00 -7.17 6.36
C CYS A 89 -0.88 -6.85 5.14
N ASP A 90 -1.40 -5.62 5.04
CA ASP A 90 -2.20 -5.16 3.90
C ASP A 90 -1.40 -5.25 2.61
N MET A 91 -0.13 -4.82 2.59
CA MET A 91 0.76 -4.95 1.45
C MET A 91 0.87 -6.41 0.97
N VAL A 92 1.07 -7.36 1.90
CA VAL A 92 1.16 -8.79 1.57
C VAL A 92 -0.16 -9.32 1.02
N LEU A 93 -1.30 -8.88 1.56
CA LEU A 93 -2.61 -9.28 1.06
C LEU A 93 -2.91 -8.70 -0.32
N GLN A 94 -2.60 -7.42 -0.53
CA GLN A 94 -2.76 -6.71 -1.80
C GLN A 94 -1.90 -7.33 -2.91
N LEU A 95 -0.73 -7.89 -2.58
CA LEU A 95 0.08 -8.67 -3.51
C LEU A 95 -0.70 -9.87 -4.08
N TYR A 96 -1.42 -10.63 -3.25
CA TYR A 96 -2.18 -11.80 -3.72
C TYR A 96 -3.31 -11.39 -4.66
N PHE A 97 -3.99 -10.27 -4.38
CA PHE A 97 -5.01 -9.72 -5.28
C PHE A 97 -4.40 -9.33 -6.62
N LEU A 98 -3.27 -8.62 -6.63
CA LEU A 98 -2.58 -8.30 -7.87
C LEU A 98 -2.21 -9.57 -8.64
N VAL A 99 -1.48 -10.50 -8.03
CA VAL A 99 -1.03 -11.73 -8.72
C VAL A 99 -2.18 -12.55 -9.31
N LEU A 100 -3.33 -12.61 -8.62
CA LEU A 100 -4.50 -13.33 -9.09
C LEU A 100 -5.14 -12.68 -10.33
N HIS A 101 -5.15 -11.34 -10.39
CA HIS A 101 -5.90 -10.60 -11.39
C HIS A 101 -5.04 -10.08 -12.55
N LEU A 102 -3.73 -9.93 -12.36
CA LEU A 102 -2.77 -9.41 -13.34
C LEU A 102 -2.78 -10.16 -14.68
N PRO A 103 -2.86 -11.51 -14.72
CA PRO A 103 -2.93 -12.25 -15.99
C PRO A 103 -4.18 -11.92 -16.82
N TYR A 104 -5.23 -11.39 -16.18
CA TYR A 104 -6.49 -11.04 -16.83
C TYR A 104 -6.59 -9.55 -17.21
N MET A 105 -5.62 -8.72 -16.81
CA MET A 105 -5.60 -7.28 -17.11
C MET A 105 -5.65 -7.02 -18.61
N HIS A 106 -4.74 -7.62 -19.38
CA HIS A 106 -4.68 -7.42 -20.83
C HIS A 106 -5.87 -8.09 -21.55
N PRO A 107 -6.23 -9.35 -21.27
CA PRO A 107 -7.43 -9.96 -21.85
C PRO A 107 -8.75 -9.20 -21.58
N ALA A 108 -8.84 -8.46 -20.46
CA ALA A 108 -10.00 -7.64 -20.13
C ALA A 108 -10.24 -6.46 -21.07
N MET A 109 -9.22 -6.04 -21.84
CA MET A 109 -9.38 -5.01 -22.87
C MET A 109 -10.24 -5.49 -24.04
N ALA A 110 -10.14 -6.78 -24.38
CA ALA A 110 -10.91 -7.40 -25.46
C ALA A 110 -12.20 -8.07 -24.97
N LYS A 111 -12.26 -8.49 -23.70
CA LYS A 111 -13.36 -9.29 -23.15
C LYS A 111 -14.03 -8.56 -21.97
N PRO A 112 -15.23 -7.98 -22.16
CA PRO A 112 -15.95 -7.25 -21.10
C PRO A 112 -16.21 -8.08 -19.83
N LEU A 113 -16.31 -9.40 -19.95
CA LEU A 113 -16.51 -10.32 -18.81
C LEU A 113 -15.35 -10.31 -17.79
N LEU A 114 -14.16 -9.86 -18.20
CA LEU A 114 -12.98 -9.81 -17.34
C LEU A 114 -12.73 -8.42 -16.75
N HIS A 115 -13.62 -7.45 -17.01
CA HIS A 115 -13.53 -6.08 -16.50
C HIS A 115 -13.31 -6.02 -14.99
N PHE A 116 -13.99 -6.90 -14.25
CA PHE A 116 -13.85 -6.99 -12.79
C PHE A 116 -12.38 -7.18 -12.35
N SER A 117 -11.63 -8.04 -13.03
CA SER A 117 -10.21 -8.27 -12.68
C SER A 117 -9.38 -7.01 -12.88
N ARG A 118 -9.72 -6.22 -13.89
CA ARG A 118 -9.03 -4.96 -14.17
C ARG A 118 -9.30 -3.90 -13.11
N ASP A 119 -10.56 -3.76 -12.71
CA ASP A 119 -10.93 -2.85 -11.63
C ASP A 119 -10.25 -3.24 -10.33
N VAL A 120 -10.25 -4.53 -9.98
CA VAL A 120 -9.57 -5.03 -8.77
C VAL A 120 -8.07 -4.69 -8.80
N CYS A 121 -7.39 -4.93 -9.92
CA CYS A 121 -5.97 -4.54 -10.05
C CYS A 121 -5.77 -3.02 -9.88
N LEU A 122 -6.61 -2.20 -10.50
CA LEU A 122 -6.46 -0.75 -10.44
C LEU A 122 -6.73 -0.19 -9.03
N GLU A 123 -7.79 -0.65 -8.35
CA GLU A 123 -8.08 -0.27 -6.97
C GLU A 123 -6.98 -0.74 -6.02
N THR A 124 -6.49 -1.98 -6.21
CA THR A 124 -5.41 -2.53 -5.38
C THR A 124 -4.12 -1.74 -5.58
N ALA A 125 -3.75 -1.43 -6.82
CA ALA A 125 -2.58 -0.63 -7.15
C ALA A 125 -2.64 0.79 -6.58
N LEU A 126 -3.82 1.43 -6.62
CA LEU A 126 -4.03 2.72 -5.98
C LEU A 126 -3.91 2.62 -4.45
N GLY A 127 -4.51 1.61 -3.82
CA GLY A 127 -4.40 1.38 -2.39
C GLY A 127 -2.93 1.24 -1.93
N ILE A 128 -2.14 0.43 -2.65
CA ILE A 128 -0.71 0.28 -2.42
C ILE A 128 0.00 1.64 -2.57
N SER A 129 -0.28 2.37 -3.66
CA SER A 129 0.41 3.63 -3.96
C SER A 129 0.09 4.72 -2.94
N TYR A 130 -1.16 4.83 -2.48
CA TYR A 130 -1.58 5.80 -1.46
C TYR A 130 -0.95 5.51 -0.09
N THR A 131 -0.86 4.24 0.31
CA THR A 131 -0.31 3.87 1.63
C THR A 131 1.20 4.12 1.74
N ALA A 132 1.92 4.09 0.62
CA ALA A 132 3.35 4.40 0.56
C ALA A 132 3.66 5.84 0.11
N LEU A 133 2.64 6.67 -0.13
CA LEU A 133 2.83 8.02 -0.61
C LEU A 133 3.42 8.91 0.49
N MET A 134 4.61 9.48 0.22
CA MET A 134 5.22 10.46 1.11
C MET A 134 4.32 11.70 1.24
N PRO A 135 4.07 12.22 2.45
CA PRO A 135 3.24 13.42 2.63
C PRO A 135 3.70 14.62 1.81
N SER A 136 5.02 14.80 1.61
CA SER A 136 5.54 15.88 0.77
C SER A 136 5.19 15.68 -0.71
N LEU A 137 5.23 14.45 -1.23
CA LEU A 137 4.84 14.16 -2.61
C LEU A 137 3.33 14.33 -2.83
N MET A 138 2.52 14.01 -1.82
CA MET A 138 1.09 14.26 -1.83
C MET A 138 0.79 15.76 -1.88
N ASN A 139 1.48 16.56 -1.05
CA ASN A 139 1.27 18.00 -0.94
C ASN A 139 1.73 18.79 -2.17
N ASP A 140 2.62 18.23 -2.99
CA ASP A 140 3.04 18.82 -4.26
C ASP A 140 1.93 18.81 -5.32
N ASP A 141 0.90 17.99 -5.17
CA ASP A 141 -0.14 17.80 -6.18
C ASP A 141 -1.55 18.20 -5.68
N PRO A 142 -2.20 19.19 -6.32
CA PRO A 142 -3.51 19.66 -5.87
C PRO A 142 -4.62 18.60 -5.99
N VAL A 143 -4.51 17.65 -6.92
CA VAL A 143 -5.49 16.57 -7.08
C VAL A 143 -5.37 15.59 -5.92
N LEU A 144 -4.15 15.17 -5.59
CA LEU A 144 -3.91 14.25 -4.47
C LEU A 144 -4.31 14.88 -3.13
N VAL A 145 -4.02 16.17 -2.92
CA VAL A 145 -4.47 16.92 -1.74
C VAL A 145 -6.00 16.91 -1.62
N ALA A 146 -6.72 17.18 -2.71
CA ALA A 146 -8.18 17.20 -2.70
C ALA A 146 -8.79 15.81 -2.44
N LEU A 147 -8.25 14.77 -3.09
CA LEU A 147 -8.69 13.39 -2.89
C LEU A 147 -8.40 12.90 -1.47
N HIS A 148 -7.23 13.21 -0.94
CA HIS A 148 -6.85 12.88 0.44
C HIS A 148 -7.70 13.63 1.47
N ALA A 149 -8.05 14.90 1.23
CA ALA A 149 -8.95 15.63 2.12
C ALA A 149 -10.38 15.04 2.11
N ALA A 150 -10.82 14.48 0.98
CA ALA A 150 -12.14 13.84 0.86
C ALA A 150 -12.16 12.43 1.48
N ALA A 151 -11.08 11.67 1.32
CA ALA A 151 -10.92 10.36 1.92
C ALA A 151 -10.45 10.54 3.37
N LYS A 152 -11.30 10.24 4.36
CA LYS A 152 -10.99 10.31 5.81
C LYS A 152 -9.88 9.32 6.21
N THR A 153 -8.68 9.54 5.70
CA THR A 153 -7.54 8.64 5.73
C THR A 153 -6.77 8.83 7.03
N GLU A 154 -6.18 7.74 7.52
CA GLU A 154 -5.28 7.80 8.65
C GLU A 154 -3.99 8.55 8.27
N PRO A 155 -3.29 9.17 9.25
CA PRO A 155 -1.99 9.79 8.98
C PRO A 155 -0.98 8.75 8.46
N ALA A 156 -0.12 9.18 7.54
CA ALA A 156 0.91 8.32 6.97
C ALA A 156 1.85 7.74 8.05
N CYS A 157 2.16 6.45 7.96
CA CYS A 157 3.16 5.81 8.83
C CYS A 157 4.56 6.01 8.24
N GLU A 158 5.36 6.85 8.88
CA GLU A 158 6.69 7.22 8.38
C GLU A 158 7.63 6.01 8.25
N GLU A 159 7.56 5.05 9.17
CA GLU A 159 8.37 3.83 9.12
C GLU A 159 8.01 2.95 7.92
N TYR A 160 6.71 2.84 7.60
CA TYR A 160 6.25 2.08 6.43
C TYR A 160 6.68 2.76 5.13
N VAL A 161 6.47 4.07 5.02
CA VAL A 161 6.90 4.87 3.86
C VAL A 161 8.41 4.77 3.64
N ARG A 162 9.21 4.85 4.73
CA ARG A 162 10.66 4.67 4.66
C ARG A 162 11.04 3.26 4.22
N LEU A 163 10.35 2.23 4.71
CA LEU A 163 10.56 0.84 4.26
C LEU A 163 10.27 0.70 2.76
N MET A 164 9.21 1.33 2.23
CA MET A 164 8.91 1.28 0.80
C MET A 164 9.96 2.01 -0.05
N ILE A 165 10.52 3.13 0.43
CA ILE A 165 11.55 3.89 -0.29
C ILE A 165 12.92 3.20 -0.24
N CYS A 166 13.30 2.62 0.90
CA CYS A 166 14.64 2.06 1.10
C CYS A 166 14.71 0.53 0.92
N GLY A 167 13.59 -0.19 1.05
CA GLY A 167 13.57 -1.66 1.10
C GLY A 167 13.79 -2.34 -0.25
N SER A 168 14.32 -3.55 -0.29
CA SER A 168 14.52 -4.31 -1.53
C SER A 168 13.46 -5.40 -1.73
N GLY A 169 13.57 -6.19 -2.80
CA GLY A 169 12.72 -7.37 -3.04
C GLY A 169 11.22 -7.02 -3.13
N PRO A 170 10.35 -7.61 -2.29
CA PRO A 170 8.90 -7.44 -2.39
C PRO A 170 8.46 -5.99 -2.21
N PHE A 171 9.14 -5.22 -1.35
CA PHE A 171 8.84 -3.80 -1.08
C PHE A 171 9.11 -2.90 -2.28
N ARG A 172 10.08 -3.28 -3.12
CA ARG A 172 10.35 -2.61 -4.39
C ARG A 172 9.37 -3.09 -5.46
N TYR A 173 9.28 -4.40 -5.64
CA TYR A 173 8.53 -5.03 -6.73
C TYR A 173 7.05 -4.65 -6.71
N ILE A 174 6.37 -4.76 -5.56
CA ILE A 174 4.93 -4.52 -5.47
C ILE A 174 4.55 -3.07 -5.85
N HIS A 175 5.41 -2.11 -5.52
CA HIS A 175 5.20 -0.70 -5.85
C HIS A 175 5.43 -0.42 -7.32
N ILE A 176 6.51 -0.93 -7.91
CA ILE A 176 6.77 -0.80 -9.35
C ILE A 176 5.61 -1.42 -10.14
N GLN A 177 5.12 -2.59 -9.74
CA GLN A 177 3.96 -3.22 -10.37
C GLN A 177 2.69 -2.38 -10.24
N SER A 178 2.43 -1.82 -9.06
CA SER A 178 1.27 -0.95 -8.84
C SER A 178 1.30 0.27 -9.75
N HIS A 179 2.45 0.92 -9.89
CA HIS A 179 2.60 2.07 -10.78
C HIS A 179 2.44 1.69 -12.27
N ASN A 180 2.89 0.51 -12.69
CA ASN A 180 2.67 0.00 -14.04
C ASN A 180 1.19 -0.26 -14.33
N VAL A 181 0.46 -0.83 -13.36
CA VAL A 181 -0.99 -1.03 -13.46
C VAL A 181 -1.72 0.30 -13.58
N ILE A 182 -1.32 1.31 -12.79
CA ILE A 182 -1.87 2.67 -12.87
C ILE A 182 -1.58 3.31 -14.23
N ALA A 183 -0.36 3.18 -14.75
CA ALA A 183 0.02 3.69 -16.07
C ALA A 183 -0.81 3.03 -17.18
N ALA A 184 -0.98 1.70 -17.13
CA ALA A 184 -1.81 0.95 -18.08
C ALA A 184 -3.28 1.38 -18.01
N GLY A 185 -3.83 1.55 -16.81
CA GLY A 185 -5.19 2.05 -16.61
C GLY A 185 -5.38 3.47 -17.17
N LEU A 186 -4.42 4.36 -16.92
CA LEU A 186 -4.47 5.73 -17.44
C LEU A 186 -4.36 5.76 -18.97
N LEU A 187 -3.46 4.98 -19.56
CA LEU A 187 -3.31 4.87 -21.01
C LEU A 187 -4.62 4.40 -21.66
N ALA A 188 -5.25 3.39 -21.09
CA ALA A 188 -6.53 2.89 -21.55
C ALA A 188 -7.68 3.92 -21.37
N LEU A 189 -7.66 4.74 -20.31
CA LEU A 189 -8.57 5.89 -20.18
C LEU A 189 -8.33 6.91 -21.29
N VAL A 190 -7.07 7.21 -21.61
CA VAL A 190 -6.73 8.19 -22.66
C VAL A 190 -7.15 7.70 -24.04
N HIS A 191 -7.02 6.41 -24.34
CA HIS A 191 -7.44 5.81 -25.61
C HIS A 191 -8.93 5.47 -25.71
N ASN A 192 -9.71 5.72 -24.65
CA ASN A 192 -11.13 5.35 -24.58
C ASN A 192 -11.44 3.85 -24.62
N GLU A 193 -10.52 3.02 -24.12
CA GLU A 193 -10.64 1.56 -24.15
C GLU A 193 -11.24 0.98 -22.84
N LEU A 194 -11.32 1.77 -21.77
CA LEU A 194 -11.98 1.34 -20.53
C LEU A 194 -13.48 1.66 -20.61
N PRO A 195 -14.39 0.67 -20.66
CA PRO A 195 -15.79 0.93 -20.38
C PRO A 195 -15.88 1.45 -18.95
N GLY A 196 -16.59 2.55 -18.74
CA GLY A 196 -16.87 3.00 -17.39
C GLY A 196 -17.79 1.99 -16.69
N PRO A 197 -17.93 2.06 -15.35
CA PRO A 197 -19.00 1.35 -14.63
C PRO A 197 -20.43 1.67 -15.14
N PHE A 198 -20.53 2.64 -16.06
CA PHE A 198 -21.74 3.23 -16.61
C PHE A 198 -21.65 3.47 -18.14
N ASP A 199 -21.01 2.57 -18.87
CA ASP A 199 -20.88 2.68 -20.33
C ASP A 199 -22.27 2.73 -21.03
N PRO A 200 -22.51 3.62 -22.02
CA PRO A 200 -23.82 3.79 -22.68
C PRO A 200 -24.32 2.54 -23.39
N ALA A 201 -23.43 1.62 -23.75
CA ALA A 201 -23.78 0.32 -24.30
C ALA A 201 -24.57 -0.57 -23.30
N THR A 202 -24.47 -0.28 -22.00
CA THR A 202 -25.08 -1.08 -20.92
C THR A 202 -26.25 -0.37 -20.24
N MET A 203 -26.33 0.96 -20.28
CA MET A 203 -27.41 1.72 -19.63
C MET A 203 -28.05 2.75 -20.57
N SER A 204 -29.13 2.33 -21.22
CA SER A 204 -30.07 3.23 -21.90
C SER A 204 -30.85 4.05 -20.85
N GLN A 205 -30.96 5.36 -21.10
CA GLN A 205 -31.88 6.33 -20.47
C GLN A 205 -31.57 6.74 -19.02
N VAL A 206 -30.72 7.76 -18.80
CA VAL A 206 -30.99 8.99 -18.01
C VAL A 206 -29.83 9.97 -18.26
N ALA A 207 -30.13 11.22 -18.60
CA ALA A 207 -29.15 12.29 -18.78
C ALA A 207 -28.61 12.82 -17.43
N VAL A 208 -27.61 12.16 -16.88
CA VAL A 208 -26.70 12.72 -15.86
C VAL A 208 -25.39 13.11 -16.58
N PRO A 209 -24.54 14.01 -16.07
CA PRO A 209 -23.20 14.21 -16.63
C PRO A 209 -22.32 12.96 -16.41
N PHE A 210 -22.57 11.89 -17.17
CA PHE A 210 -22.02 10.52 -17.01
C PHE A 210 -20.48 10.44 -17.11
N GLY A 211 -19.79 11.49 -17.57
CA GLY A 211 -18.34 11.50 -17.75
C GLY A 211 -17.52 11.95 -16.53
N ALA A 212 -18.13 12.56 -15.52
CA ALA A 212 -17.39 13.20 -14.41
C ALA A 212 -16.53 12.20 -13.62
N GLY A 213 -17.02 10.98 -13.38
CA GLY A 213 -16.25 9.94 -12.67
C GLY A 213 -15.05 9.44 -13.46
N ARG A 214 -15.17 9.37 -14.79
CA ARG A 214 -14.10 8.94 -15.68
C ARG A 214 -12.99 9.99 -15.79
N GLU A 215 -13.38 11.27 -15.91
CA GLU A 215 -12.44 12.38 -15.90
C GLU A 215 -11.75 12.52 -14.53
N LEU A 216 -12.47 12.35 -13.43
CA LEU A 216 -11.88 12.35 -12.09
C LEU A 216 -10.87 11.20 -11.92
N ARG A 217 -11.22 9.99 -12.38
CA ARG A 217 -10.29 8.86 -12.35
C ARG A 217 -9.05 9.12 -13.20
N LYS A 218 -9.20 9.72 -14.39
CA LYS A 218 -8.06 10.11 -15.24
C LYS A 218 -7.12 11.07 -14.51
N LEU A 219 -7.67 12.09 -13.85
CA LEU A 219 -6.90 13.04 -13.05
C LEU A 219 -6.19 12.36 -11.86
N GLU A 220 -6.88 11.48 -11.14
CA GLU A 220 -6.31 10.70 -10.04
C GLU A 220 -5.12 9.85 -10.50
N LEU A 221 -5.29 9.03 -11.53
CA LEU A 221 -4.24 8.15 -12.04
C LEU A 221 -3.04 8.96 -12.56
N HIS A 222 -3.29 10.09 -13.24
CA HIS A 222 -2.22 10.96 -13.72
C HIS A 222 -1.44 11.62 -12.59
N ALA A 223 -2.14 12.13 -11.57
CA ALA A 223 -1.50 12.72 -10.39
C ALA A 223 -0.67 11.68 -9.62
N MET A 224 -1.22 10.48 -9.43
CA MET A 224 -0.51 9.38 -8.77
C MET A 224 0.72 8.95 -9.56
N LEU A 225 0.64 8.86 -10.90
CA LEU A 225 1.79 8.48 -11.73
C LEU A 225 2.90 9.54 -11.71
N ARG A 226 2.56 10.84 -11.63
CA ARG A 226 3.55 11.91 -11.41
C ARG A 226 4.23 11.78 -10.05
N ALA A 227 3.48 11.45 -9.00
CA ALA A 227 4.04 11.18 -7.68
C ALA A 227 4.93 9.92 -7.69
N ALA A 228 4.55 8.88 -8.44
CA ALA A 228 5.31 7.64 -8.60
C ALA A 228 6.69 7.86 -9.23
N ALA A 229 6.79 8.74 -10.25
CA ALA A 229 8.07 9.09 -10.86
C ALA A 229 9.02 9.75 -9.83
N LYS A 230 8.51 10.69 -9.03
CA LYS A 230 9.28 11.30 -7.93
C LYS A 230 9.64 10.30 -6.83
N TRP A 231 8.73 9.38 -6.50
CA TRP A 231 8.99 8.30 -5.55
C TRP A 231 10.16 7.40 -6.01
N ALA A 232 10.22 7.08 -7.31
CA ALA A 232 11.34 6.32 -7.87
C ALA A 232 12.66 7.12 -7.87
N GLU A 233 12.63 8.45 -8.00
CA GLU A 233 13.81 9.30 -7.80
C GLU A 233 14.31 9.26 -6.35
N LEU A 234 13.39 9.29 -5.37
CA LEU A 234 13.75 9.17 -3.95
C LEU A 234 14.42 7.82 -3.66
N ARG A 235 13.98 6.74 -4.32
CA ARG A 235 14.64 5.44 -4.24
C ARG A 235 16.07 5.47 -4.76
N LEU A 236 16.30 6.07 -5.94
CA LEU A 236 17.65 6.25 -6.48
C LEU A 236 18.53 7.07 -5.53
N ALA A 237 17.96 8.13 -4.94
CA ALA A 237 18.65 8.96 -3.95
C ALA A 237 18.94 8.19 -2.63
N ALA A 238 18.10 7.22 -2.28
CA ALA A 238 18.28 6.34 -1.12
C ALA A 238 19.28 5.19 -1.36
N GLY A 239 19.90 5.10 -2.55
CA GLY A 239 20.92 4.11 -2.87
C GLY A 239 20.46 2.95 -3.77
N GLU A 240 19.22 2.99 -4.28
CA GLU A 240 18.80 2.03 -5.31
C GLU A 240 19.64 2.22 -6.57
N THR A 241 20.29 1.15 -7.04
CA THR A 241 21.15 1.20 -8.23
C THR A 241 20.42 0.79 -9.50
N ASN A 242 19.25 0.18 -9.37
CA ASN A 242 18.45 -0.23 -10.51
C ASN A 242 17.70 0.96 -11.12
N VAL A 243 18.34 1.62 -12.09
CA VAL A 243 17.75 2.74 -12.84
C VAL A 243 16.53 2.36 -13.67
N LYS A 244 16.31 1.06 -13.94
CA LYS A 244 15.19 0.61 -14.77
C LYS A 244 13.86 1.00 -14.16
N ASP A 245 13.72 0.92 -12.84
CA ASP A 245 12.48 1.27 -12.14
C ASP A 245 12.02 2.71 -12.43
N TYR A 246 12.96 3.65 -12.33
CA TYR A 246 12.68 5.05 -12.63
C TYR A 246 12.33 5.26 -14.10
N VAL A 247 13.04 4.60 -15.01
CA VAL A 247 12.78 4.70 -16.46
C VAL A 247 11.41 4.08 -16.81
N THR A 248 11.08 2.93 -16.25
CA THR A 248 9.83 2.19 -16.46
C THR A 248 8.61 2.99 -16.03
N ILE A 249 8.73 3.92 -15.08
CA ILE A 249 7.62 4.81 -14.68
C ILE A 249 7.63 6.12 -15.46
N SER A 250 8.79 6.77 -15.57
CA SER A 250 8.92 8.11 -16.14
C SER A 250 8.68 8.17 -17.65
N VAL A 251 9.03 7.11 -18.39
CA VAL A 251 8.87 7.04 -19.85
C VAL A 251 7.41 6.84 -20.27
N PRO A 252 6.65 5.88 -19.70
CA PRO A 252 5.21 5.78 -19.95
C PRO A 252 4.45 7.05 -19.53
N LEU A 253 4.81 7.67 -18.40
CA LEU A 253 4.20 8.93 -17.98
C LEU A 253 4.33 10.02 -19.06
N ALA A 254 5.55 10.26 -19.57
CA ALA A 254 5.77 11.25 -20.63
C ALA A 254 5.07 10.87 -21.95
N SER A 255 4.98 9.58 -22.25
CA SER A 255 4.25 9.09 -23.43
C SER A 255 2.74 9.38 -23.30
N ILE A 256 2.16 9.12 -22.13
CA ILE A 256 0.76 9.40 -21.82
C ILE A 256 0.48 10.90 -21.86
N GLU A 257 1.34 11.72 -21.26
CA GLU A 257 1.23 13.18 -21.28
C GLU A 257 1.26 13.73 -22.71
N ALA A 258 2.16 13.23 -23.56
CA ALA A 258 2.20 13.57 -24.97
C ALA A 258 0.89 13.22 -25.69
N VAL A 259 0.32 12.04 -25.44
CA VAL A 259 -0.97 11.66 -26.03
C VAL A 259 -2.10 12.57 -25.52
N MET A 260 -2.09 12.93 -24.23
CA MET A 260 -3.07 13.87 -23.66
C MET A 260 -2.98 15.27 -24.28
N GLU A 261 -1.80 15.70 -24.71
CA GLU A 261 -1.55 16.97 -25.41
C GLU A 261 -1.75 16.89 -26.93
N GLY A 262 -2.04 15.70 -27.47
CA GLY A 262 -2.20 15.48 -28.92
C GLY A 262 -0.87 15.41 -29.69
N VAL A 263 0.23 15.14 -29.01
CA VAL A 263 1.59 14.96 -29.56
C VAL A 263 1.89 13.47 -29.76
N ALA A 264 2.74 13.13 -30.74
CA ALA A 264 3.15 11.75 -31.00
C ALA A 264 3.96 11.14 -29.83
N ALA A 265 3.49 10.03 -29.28
CA ALA A 265 4.08 9.35 -28.12
C ALA A 265 5.53 8.90 -28.35
N ASP A 266 5.89 8.46 -29.56
CA ASP A 266 7.22 7.88 -29.84
C ASP A 266 8.37 8.88 -29.64
N SER A 267 8.15 10.13 -30.04
CA SER A 267 9.14 11.21 -29.85
C SER A 267 9.33 11.55 -28.38
N ALA A 268 8.22 11.62 -27.63
CA ALA A 268 8.25 11.85 -26.19
C ALA A 268 8.94 10.70 -25.44
N ARG A 269 8.65 9.45 -25.83
CA ARG A 269 9.27 8.24 -25.27
C ARG A 269 10.78 8.26 -25.43
N GLN A 270 11.27 8.52 -26.64
CA GLN A 270 12.71 8.52 -26.93
C GLN A 270 13.43 9.64 -26.18
N THR A 271 12.85 10.85 -26.20
CA THR A 271 13.42 12.02 -25.52
C THR A 271 13.49 11.80 -24.02
N LYS A 272 12.36 11.38 -23.42
CA LYS A 272 12.27 11.14 -21.99
C LYS A 272 13.15 9.99 -21.53
N GLY A 273 13.27 8.92 -22.31
CA GLY A 273 14.15 7.79 -21.98
C GLY A 273 15.59 8.24 -21.79
N LEU A 274 16.11 9.04 -22.72
CA LEU A 274 17.48 9.55 -22.64
C LEU A 274 17.66 10.53 -21.47
N GLU A 275 16.69 11.40 -21.22
CA GLU A 275 16.69 12.31 -20.06
C GLU A 275 16.66 11.55 -18.74
N ALA A 276 15.81 10.53 -18.63
CA ALA A 276 15.65 9.73 -17.42
C ALA A 276 16.94 8.97 -17.08
N PHE A 277 17.60 8.35 -18.06
CA PHE A 277 18.90 7.70 -17.84
C PHE A 277 19.98 8.68 -17.39
N ARG A 278 20.06 9.86 -18.01
CA ARG A 278 21.02 10.91 -17.61
C ARG A 278 20.75 11.43 -16.20
N HIS A 279 19.49 11.63 -15.87
CA HIS A 279 19.07 12.09 -14.56
C HIS A 279 19.40 11.06 -13.48
N ALA A 280 19.01 9.79 -13.69
CA ALA A 280 19.34 8.69 -12.79
C ALA A 280 20.85 8.53 -12.59
N ALA A 281 21.63 8.59 -13.68
CA ALA A 281 23.09 8.54 -13.60
C ALA A 281 23.69 9.74 -12.83
N SER A 282 23.05 10.92 -12.91
CA SER A 282 23.47 12.08 -12.13
C SER A 282 23.20 11.89 -10.64
N ILE A 283 22.03 11.35 -10.27
CA ILE A 283 21.69 11.04 -8.87
C ILE A 283 22.71 10.05 -8.30
N LEU A 284 22.91 8.92 -8.97
CA LEU A 284 23.84 7.88 -8.53
C LEU A 284 25.27 8.38 -8.38
N ARG A 285 25.73 9.24 -9.29
CA ARG A 285 27.07 9.85 -9.21
C ARG A 285 27.22 10.75 -7.99
N ASN A 286 26.20 11.55 -7.70
CA ASN A 286 26.20 12.43 -6.55
C ASN A 286 26.21 11.62 -5.25
N THR A 287 25.40 10.55 -5.16
CA THR A 287 25.36 9.64 -4.01
C THR A 287 26.70 8.93 -3.81
N ALA A 288 27.30 8.39 -4.87
CA ALA A 288 28.60 7.72 -4.80
C ALA A 288 29.75 8.68 -4.39
N SER A 289 29.71 9.93 -4.86
CA SER A 289 30.70 10.94 -4.47
C SER A 289 30.58 11.35 -2.99
N TYR A 290 29.35 11.32 -2.44
CA TYR A 290 29.11 11.55 -1.02
C TYR A 290 29.66 10.39 -0.17
N GLU A 291 29.39 9.14 -0.54
CA GLU A 291 29.91 7.96 0.16
C GLU A 291 31.45 7.86 0.13
N ALA A 292 32.07 8.20 -1.00
CA ALA A 292 33.52 8.24 -1.12
C ALA A 292 34.17 9.32 -0.22
N SER A 293 33.41 10.37 0.14
CA SER A 293 33.88 11.43 1.04
C SER A 293 33.57 11.16 2.52
N SER A 294 32.58 10.31 2.82
CA SER A 294 32.20 9.96 4.20
C SER A 294 32.93 8.71 4.72
N CYS A 295 33.42 7.85 3.83
CA CYS A 295 34.16 6.64 4.17
C CYS A 295 35.68 6.93 4.29
N GLU A 296 36.07 7.75 5.26
CA GLU A 296 37.43 7.72 5.80
C GLU A 296 37.51 6.64 6.90
N ASP A 297 37.91 5.44 6.45
CA ASP A 297 38.53 4.31 7.19
C ASP A 297 38.17 4.11 8.68
N THR A 298 37.16 3.27 8.95
CA THR A 298 37.15 2.46 10.17
C THR A 298 36.95 0.99 9.81
N ARG A 299 38.06 0.28 9.58
CA ARG A 299 38.10 -1.19 9.57
C ARG A 299 37.53 -1.74 10.88
N GLY A 300 36.43 -2.49 10.77
CA GLY A 300 35.86 -3.22 11.90
C GLY A 300 34.77 -4.19 11.47
N THR A 301 35.18 -5.39 11.03
CA THR A 301 34.43 -6.66 11.00
C THR A 301 33.01 -6.64 10.42
N ASP A 302 32.92 -7.08 9.16
CA ASP A 302 31.68 -7.44 8.45
C ASP A 302 30.98 -8.63 9.13
N PRO A 303 29.68 -8.53 9.45
CA PRO A 303 28.87 -9.71 9.73
C PRO A 303 28.55 -10.46 8.43
N THR A 304 28.66 -11.78 8.45
CA THR A 304 28.46 -12.66 7.31
C THR A 304 27.01 -12.64 6.81
N HIS A 305 26.88 -12.58 5.49
CA HIS A 305 25.67 -12.34 4.67
C HIS A 305 24.60 -13.47 4.70
N GLU A 306 24.67 -14.43 5.64
CA GLU A 306 23.88 -15.67 5.56
C GLU A 306 22.57 -15.71 6.37
N ASP A 307 22.28 -14.72 7.23
CA ASP A 307 21.13 -14.80 8.16
C ASP A 307 19.83 -14.09 7.71
N VAL A 308 19.78 -13.51 6.51
CA VAL A 308 18.60 -12.71 6.05
C VAL A 308 17.84 -13.35 4.86
N ASP A 309 18.41 -14.37 4.23
CA ASP A 309 17.83 -15.02 3.03
C ASP A 309 16.60 -15.91 3.32
N GLY A 310 16.30 -16.19 4.60
CA GLY A 310 15.26 -17.15 5.00
C GLY A 310 13.81 -16.65 4.94
N ILE A 311 13.57 -15.34 4.89
CA ILE A 311 12.19 -14.78 4.96
C ILE A 311 11.69 -14.32 3.57
N GLY A 312 12.60 -14.13 2.60
CA GLY A 312 12.29 -13.55 1.28
C GLY A 312 12.07 -14.53 0.13
N SER A 313 12.35 -15.83 0.28
CA SER A 313 12.36 -16.78 -0.85
C SER A 313 10.98 -17.34 -1.24
N PHE A 314 9.88 -16.77 -0.73
CA PHE A 314 8.54 -17.18 -1.16
C PHE A 314 8.20 -16.63 -2.56
N ARG A 315 8.38 -17.46 -3.60
CA ARG A 315 7.77 -17.37 -4.95
C ARG A 315 7.94 -16.04 -5.72
N PHE A 316 9.05 -15.32 -5.55
CA PHE A 316 9.30 -14.09 -6.32
C PHE A 316 10.10 -14.32 -7.62
N ASP A 317 10.88 -15.40 -7.72
CA ASP A 317 11.62 -15.74 -8.97
C ASP A 317 10.66 -16.04 -10.15
N GLU A 318 9.44 -16.53 -9.89
CA GLU A 318 8.41 -16.77 -10.92
C GLU A 318 7.78 -15.45 -11.47
N LEU A 319 8.04 -14.30 -10.84
CA LEU A 319 7.45 -13.00 -11.21
C LEU A 319 8.38 -12.14 -12.08
N ASP A 320 9.69 -12.42 -12.08
CA ASP A 320 10.65 -11.85 -13.04
C ASP A 320 10.39 -12.35 -14.47
N ASP A 321 9.74 -13.52 -14.60
CA ASP A 321 9.31 -14.13 -15.87
C ASP A 321 8.01 -13.55 -16.45
N ILE A 322 7.30 -12.68 -15.71
CA ILE A 322 6.21 -11.92 -16.32
C ILE A 322 6.90 -10.90 -17.22
N ALA A 323 6.84 -11.13 -18.53
CA ALA A 323 7.60 -10.40 -19.54
C ALA A 323 7.12 -8.93 -19.70
N TRP A 324 7.38 -8.11 -18.69
CA TRP A 324 7.01 -6.69 -18.56
C TRP A 324 7.59 -5.83 -19.68
N GLU A 325 8.67 -6.28 -20.31
CA GLU A 325 9.32 -5.64 -21.47
C GLU A 325 8.43 -5.64 -22.73
N HIS A 326 7.29 -6.36 -22.73
CA HIS A 326 6.35 -6.42 -23.86
C HIS A 326 5.14 -5.50 -23.72
N PHE A 327 5.15 -4.53 -22.79
CA PHE A 327 4.12 -3.48 -22.75
C PHE A 327 4.03 -2.69 -24.07
N ASP A 328 5.10 -2.62 -24.86
CA ASP A 328 5.09 -2.00 -26.20
C ASP A 328 4.29 -2.81 -27.25
N GLN A 329 3.97 -4.09 -26.98
CA GLN A 329 3.05 -4.88 -27.81
C GLN A 329 1.57 -4.61 -27.49
N ILE A 330 1.28 -3.72 -26.54
CA ILE A 330 -0.07 -3.32 -26.12
C ILE A 330 -0.67 -2.24 -27.05
N VAL A 331 0.10 -1.72 -28.01
CA VAL A 331 -0.39 -0.78 -29.03
C VAL A 331 -0.20 -1.39 -30.43
N LEU A 332 -1.30 -1.92 -30.98
CA LEU A 332 -1.56 -2.39 -32.37
C LEU A 332 -1.13 -3.83 -32.73
N PRO A 333 -2.03 -4.58 -33.41
CA PRO A 333 -2.18 -4.42 -34.85
C PRO A 333 -3.57 -3.87 -35.28
N PRO A 334 -3.67 -3.28 -36.48
CA PRO A 334 -4.87 -2.62 -36.96
C PRO A 334 -5.82 -3.64 -37.57
N TRP A 335 -6.96 -3.93 -36.94
CA TRP A 335 -8.17 -4.38 -37.62
C TRP A 335 -9.40 -3.86 -36.86
#